data_AF-A0A4Q3IEL1-F1
#
_entry.id   AF-A0A4Q3IEL1-F1
#
_cell.length_a   1.000
_cell.length_b   1.000
_cell.length_c   1.000
_cell.angle_alpha   90.00
_cell.angle_beta   90.00
_cell.angle_gamma   90.00
#
_symmetry.space_group_name_H-M   'P 1'
#
loop_
_entity.id
_entity.type
_entity.pdbx_description
1 polymer ?
#
loop_
_entity_poly.entity_id
_entity_poly.type
_entity_poly.pdbx_seq_one_letter_code
_entity_poly.pdbx_strand_id
1 'polypeptide(L)'
;MAKTSRPEEETAVSVESDLKKIVEQEQGLVFDRFDEDVAYGIGAHVRGAAKAIGKGIAVGVWLWDRTLCVGMTAGASSHNLVWAERKLGTVRLLHKSSYRLVLE
;
A
#
# COMPACT_ATOMS: atom_id res chain seq x y z
N MET A 1 20.15 42.84 -9.40
CA MET A 1 19.90 42.01 -8.19
C MET A 1 19.03 40.85 -8.61
N ALA A 2 19.63 39.66 -8.65
CA ALA A 2 19.04 38.46 -9.22
C ALA A 2 17.85 37.99 -8.36
N LYS A 3 16.77 37.60 -9.03
CA LYS A 3 15.65 36.88 -8.44
C LYS A 3 16.19 35.56 -7.90
N THR A 4 16.26 35.41 -6.58
CA THR A 4 16.43 34.10 -5.94
C THR A 4 15.15 33.31 -6.20
N SER A 5 15.20 32.43 -7.19
CA SER A 5 14.19 31.39 -7.44
C SER A 5 14.12 30.49 -6.21
N ARG A 6 12.91 30.34 -5.65
CA ARG A 6 12.60 29.48 -4.51
C ARG A 6 12.62 28.00 -4.95
N PRO A 7 13.11 27.05 -4.14
CA PRO A 7 13.25 25.65 -4.53
C PRO A 7 11.91 24.91 -4.41
N GLU A 8 11.02 25.12 -5.37
CA GLU A 8 9.76 24.35 -5.52
C GLU A 8 9.85 23.31 -6.64
N GLU A 9 11.06 23.05 -7.14
CA GLU A 9 11.29 22.29 -8.36
C GLU A 9 11.56 20.78 -8.14
N GLU A 10 11.43 20.24 -6.92
CA GLU A 10 11.89 18.86 -6.61
C GLU A 10 10.82 17.83 -6.18
N THR A 11 9.51 18.05 -6.33
CA THR A 11 8.54 16.92 -6.21
C THR A 11 7.28 17.10 -7.04
N ALA A 12 7.41 17.20 -8.36
CA ALA A 12 6.28 16.91 -9.26
C ALA A 12 6.62 15.64 -10.02
N VAL A 13 6.47 14.49 -9.35
CA VAL A 13 6.45 13.21 -10.06
C VAL A 13 5.23 13.25 -10.97
N SER A 14 5.45 13.19 -12.28
CA SER A 14 4.35 13.19 -13.26
C SER A 14 3.52 11.93 -13.09
N VAL A 15 2.19 12.04 -13.29
CA VAL A 15 1.26 10.89 -13.26
C VAL A 15 1.78 9.74 -14.12
N GLU A 16 2.32 10.04 -15.30
CA GLU A 16 2.90 9.05 -16.21
C GLU A 16 4.09 8.31 -15.57
N SER A 17 4.95 9.04 -14.86
CA SER A 17 6.12 8.45 -14.21
C SER A 17 5.76 7.64 -12.96
N ASP A 18 4.70 8.01 -12.24
CA ASP A 18 4.17 7.22 -11.12
C ASP A 18 3.45 5.96 -11.60
N LEU A 19 2.67 6.07 -12.69
CA LEU A 19 2.01 4.93 -13.31
C LEU A 19 3.05 3.89 -13.75
N LYS A 20 4.12 4.34 -14.43
CA LYS A 20 5.21 3.45 -14.84
C LYS A 20 5.85 2.73 -13.65
N LYS A 21 6.18 3.46 -12.59
CA LYS A 21 6.76 2.88 -11.36
C LYS A 21 5.85 1.86 -10.71
N ILE A 22 4.56 2.15 -10.61
CA ILE A 22 3.58 1.22 -10.04
C ILE A 22 3.46 -0.05 -10.86
N VAL A 23 3.45 0.05 -12.19
CA VAL A 23 3.43 -1.14 -13.06
C VAL A 23 4.68 -2.00 -12.84
N GLU A 24 5.85 -1.39 -12.75
CA GLU A 24 7.11 -2.10 -12.46
C GLU A 24 7.08 -2.77 -11.07
N GLN A 25 6.57 -2.08 -10.04
CA GLN A 25 6.44 -2.64 -8.69
C GLN A 25 5.45 -3.80 -8.63
N GLU A 26 4.28 -3.68 -9.28
CA GLU A 26 3.28 -4.76 -9.35
C GLU A 26 3.84 -6.02 -10.00
N GLN A 27 4.74 -5.88 -10.99
CA GLN A 27 5.40 -7.00 -11.66
C GLN A 27 6.55 -7.59 -10.84
N GLY A 28 7.29 -6.76 -10.10
CA GLY A 28 8.47 -7.18 -9.34
C GLY A 28 8.19 -7.69 -7.93
N LEU A 29 7.10 -7.25 -7.29
CA LEU A 29 6.74 -7.63 -5.91
C LEU A 29 5.99 -8.96 -5.87
N VAL A 30 6.63 -10.02 -6.35
CA VAL A 30 6.12 -11.39 -6.34
C VAL A 30 7.02 -12.25 -5.46
N PHE A 31 6.42 -13.05 -4.57
CA PHE A 31 7.15 -13.98 -3.70
C PHE A 31 7.41 -15.31 -4.43
N ASP A 32 8.62 -15.85 -4.30
CA ASP A 32 8.96 -17.19 -4.81
C ASP A 32 8.14 -18.30 -4.12
N ARG A 33 7.80 -18.09 -2.85
CA ARG A 33 6.93 -18.96 -2.04
C ARG A 33 6.06 -18.10 -1.14
N PHE A 34 4.79 -18.46 -1.04
CA PHE A 34 3.84 -17.77 -0.20
C PHE A 34 3.02 -18.76 0.62
N ASP A 35 3.09 -18.64 1.95
CA ASP A 35 2.33 -19.44 2.93
C ASP A 35 1.86 -18.55 4.09
N GLU A 36 1.18 -19.17 5.06
CA GLU A 36 0.59 -18.52 6.23
C GLU A 36 1.65 -17.78 7.09
N ASP A 37 2.86 -18.36 7.22
CA ASP A 37 3.94 -17.75 8.01
C ASP A 37 4.49 -16.50 7.33
N VAL A 38 4.68 -16.55 6.00
CA VAL A 38 5.07 -15.36 5.21
C VAL A 38 3.99 -14.28 5.33
N ALA A 39 2.71 -14.64 5.22
CA ALA A 39 1.61 -13.70 5.34
C ALA A 39 1.56 -13.02 6.72
N TYR A 40 1.75 -13.78 7.79
CA TYR A 40 1.86 -13.23 9.14
C TYR A 40 3.07 -12.30 9.28
N GLY A 41 4.23 -12.70 8.75
CA GLY A 41 5.46 -11.91 8.75
C GLY A 41 5.28 -10.54 8.08
N ILE A 42 4.62 -10.50 6.92
CA ILE A 42 4.29 -9.24 6.21
C ILE A 42 3.40 -8.35 7.08
N GLY A 43 2.31 -8.90 7.62
CA GLY A 43 1.40 -8.16 8.49
C GLY A 43 2.09 -7.60 9.73
N ALA A 44 2.95 -8.40 10.37
CA ALA A 44 3.75 -7.98 11.52
C ALA A 44 4.74 -6.87 11.17
N HIS A 45 5.44 -6.99 10.03
CA HIS A 45 6.40 -5.99 9.56
C HIS A 45 5.74 -4.63 9.31
N VAL A 46 4.61 -4.60 8.58
CA VAL A 46 3.88 -3.36 8.30
C VAL A 46 3.36 -2.71 9.58
N ARG A 47 2.84 -3.50 10.52
CA ARG A 47 2.42 -2.98 11.83
C ARG A 47 3.60 -2.42 12.63
N GLY A 48 4.74 -3.09 12.59
CA GLY A 48 5.98 -2.64 13.23
C GLY A 48 6.41 -1.28 12.69
N ALA A 49 6.47 -1.14 11.36
CA ALA A 49 6.80 0.11 10.70
C ALA A 49 5.83 1.25 11.09
N ALA A 50 4.51 1.00 11.05
CA ALA A 50 3.52 1.99 11.43
C ALA A 50 3.61 2.43 12.90
N LYS A 51 3.90 1.48 13.81
CA LYS A 51 4.15 1.79 15.22
C LYS A 51 5.39 2.67 15.40
N ALA A 52 6.48 2.37 14.69
CA ALA A 52 7.73 3.12 14.78
C ALA A 52 7.53 4.60 14.39
N ILE A 53 6.59 4.90 13.49
CA ILE A 53 6.24 6.26 13.07
C ILE A 53 4.98 6.82 13.76
N GLY A 54 4.44 6.12 14.76
CA GLY A 54 3.29 6.58 15.56
C GLY A 54 1.98 6.72 14.76
N LYS A 55 1.77 5.90 13.72
CA LYS A 55 0.56 5.97 12.88
C LYS A 55 -0.44 4.86 13.20
N GLY A 56 -1.71 5.24 13.28
CA GLY A 56 -2.87 4.34 13.33
C GLY A 56 -3.23 3.84 11.94
N ILE A 57 -3.03 2.56 11.68
CA ILE A 57 -3.40 1.91 10.42
C ILE A 57 -4.18 0.62 10.65
N ALA A 58 -4.94 0.21 9.63
CA ALA A 58 -5.36 -1.18 9.45
C ALA A 58 -4.51 -1.80 8.34
N VAL A 59 -4.07 -3.04 8.54
CA VAL A 59 -3.37 -3.83 7.55
C VAL A 59 -4.00 -5.22 7.50
N GLY A 60 -4.02 -5.81 6.31
CA GLY A 60 -4.29 -7.22 6.17
C GLY A 60 -3.57 -7.82 4.97
N VAL A 61 -3.50 -9.15 5.01
CA VAL A 61 -2.95 -10.02 3.98
C VAL A 61 -4.02 -11.08 3.71
N TRP A 62 -4.41 -11.19 2.45
CA TRP A 62 -5.51 -12.04 2.00
C TRP A 62 -5.07 -12.87 0.80
N LEU A 63 -5.59 -14.09 0.72
CA LEU A 63 -5.76 -14.79 -0.54
C LEU A 63 -7.14 -14.47 -1.11
N TRP A 64 -7.46 -15.00 -2.28
CA TRP A 64 -8.75 -14.78 -2.93
C TRP A 64 -9.92 -15.34 -2.11
N ASP A 65 -9.73 -16.47 -1.45
CA ASP A 65 -10.74 -17.22 -0.72
C ASP A 65 -10.69 -17.02 0.80
N ARG A 66 -9.52 -16.64 1.35
CA ARG A 66 -9.33 -16.55 2.81
C ARG A 66 -8.49 -15.37 3.27
N THR A 67 -8.76 -14.95 4.49
CA THR A 67 -7.95 -13.97 5.24
C THR A 67 -6.81 -14.69 5.96
N LEU A 68 -5.57 -14.26 5.74
CA LEU A 68 -4.40 -14.89 6.37
C LEU A 68 -3.91 -14.11 7.60
N CYS A 69 -3.92 -12.78 7.52
CA CYS A 69 -3.53 -11.91 8.63
C CYS A 69 -4.32 -10.61 8.55
N VAL A 70 -4.86 -10.14 9.68
CA VAL A 70 -5.41 -8.80 9.82
C VAL A 70 -4.94 -8.22 11.15
N GLY A 71 -4.61 -6.93 11.15
CA GLY A 71 -4.26 -6.26 12.38
C GLY A 71 -4.36 -4.76 12.27
N MET A 72 -4.43 -4.13 13.44
CA MET A 72 -4.55 -2.68 13.57
C MET A 72 -3.52 -2.17 14.58
N THR A 73 -3.13 -0.92 14.43
CA THR A 73 -2.29 -0.21 15.41
C THR A 73 -3.13 0.79 16.19
N ALA A 74 -2.61 1.26 17.34
CA ALA A 74 -3.29 2.27 18.14
C ALA A 74 -3.58 3.51 17.29
N GLY A 75 -4.81 4.04 17.41
CA GLY A 75 -5.29 5.18 16.61
C GLY A 75 -6.01 4.80 15.31
N ALA A 76 -6.04 3.52 14.92
CA ALA A 76 -6.92 3.05 13.84
C ALA A 76 -8.32 2.71 14.37
N SER A 77 -9.34 2.93 13.53
CA SER A 77 -10.73 2.55 13.80
C SER A 77 -11.19 1.43 12.87
N SER A 78 -12.32 0.79 13.18
CA SER A 78 -12.91 -0.26 12.33
C SER A 78 -13.18 0.22 10.90
N HIS A 79 -13.42 1.52 10.70
CA HIS A 79 -13.58 2.10 9.37
C HIS A 79 -12.32 1.96 8.51
N ASN A 80 -11.12 1.97 9.10
CA ASN A 80 -9.88 1.76 8.36
C ASN A 80 -9.81 0.34 7.78
N LEU A 81 -10.32 -0.67 8.51
CA LEU A 81 -10.38 -2.05 8.02
C LEU A 81 -11.41 -2.18 6.90
N VAL A 82 -12.60 -1.60 7.06
CA VAL A 82 -13.63 -1.57 6.00
C VAL A 82 -13.06 -0.92 4.73
N TRP A 83 -12.29 0.15 4.86
CA TRP A 83 -11.61 0.77 3.71
C TRP A 83 -10.59 -0.19 3.06
N ALA A 84 -9.78 -0.88 3.86
CA ALA A 84 -8.83 -1.87 3.33
C ALA A 84 -9.54 -3.00 2.57
N GLU A 85 -10.66 -3.51 3.10
CA GLU A 85 -11.49 -4.53 2.44
C GLU A 85 -12.13 -4.02 1.14
N ARG A 86 -12.55 -2.74 1.08
CA ARG A 86 -13.02 -2.13 -0.17
C ARG A 86 -11.92 -2.08 -1.22
N LYS A 87 -10.69 -1.71 -0.86
CA LYS A 87 -9.54 -1.74 -1.77
C LYS A 87 -9.25 -3.17 -2.25
N LEU A 88 -9.33 -4.15 -1.35
CA LEU A 88 -9.18 -5.56 -1.72
C LEU A 88 -10.24 -5.99 -2.75
N GLY A 89 -11.49 -5.57 -2.60
CA GLY A 89 -12.56 -5.84 -3.58
C GLY A 89 -12.21 -5.32 -4.98
N THR A 90 -11.64 -4.11 -5.06
CA THR A 90 -11.14 -3.54 -6.31
C THR A 90 -10.00 -4.37 -6.92
N VAL A 91 -9.01 -4.77 -6.12
CA VAL A 91 -7.89 -5.60 -6.57
C VAL A 91 -8.36 -6.97 -7.07
N ARG A 92 -9.34 -7.58 -6.37
CA ARG A 92 -9.99 -8.84 -6.76
C ARG A 92 -10.68 -8.77 -8.11
N LEU A 93 -11.35 -7.66 -8.40
CA LEU A 93 -12.10 -7.50 -9.65
C LEU A 93 -11.19 -7.16 -10.84
N LEU A 94 -10.20 -6.29 -10.63
CA LEU A 94 -9.46 -5.64 -11.71
C LEU A 94 -8.01 -6.12 -11.84
N HIS A 95 -7.54 -6.94 -10.89
CA HIS A 95 -6.17 -7.49 -10.85
C HIS A 95 -5.08 -6.41 -10.95
N LYS A 96 -5.37 -5.23 -10.39
CA LYS A 96 -4.49 -4.07 -10.32
C LYS A 96 -4.61 -3.44 -8.94
N SER A 97 -3.54 -2.82 -8.44
CA SER A 97 -3.62 -2.08 -7.18
C SER A 97 -4.68 -0.97 -7.28
N SER A 98 -5.37 -0.67 -6.18
CA SER A 98 -6.34 0.43 -6.15
C SER A 98 -5.69 1.78 -6.47
N TYR A 99 -4.38 1.90 -6.28
CA TYR A 99 -3.64 3.12 -6.59
C TYR A 99 -3.37 3.26 -8.09
N ARG A 100 -2.98 2.18 -8.78
CA ARG A 100 -2.85 2.17 -10.24
C ARG A 100 -4.11 2.68 -10.93
N LEU A 101 -5.28 2.25 -10.47
CA LEU A 101 -6.57 2.66 -11.04
C LEU A 101 -6.91 4.14 -10.88
N VAL A 102 -6.25 4.84 -9.95
CA VAL A 102 -6.40 6.29 -9.79
C VAL A 102 -5.47 7.05 -10.74
N LEU A 103 -4.41 6.38 -11.23
CA LEU A 103 -3.42 6.96 -12.14
C LEU A 103 -3.73 6.72 -13.63
N GLU A 104 -4.58 5.73 -13.94
CA GLU A 104 -5.11 5.44 -15.29
C GLU A 104 -6.29 6.37 -15.64
#